data_AF-A0A3M7SHV7-F1
#
_entry.id   AF-A0A3M7SHV7-F1
#
_cell.length_a   1.000
_cell.length_b   1.000
_cell.length_c   1.000
_cell.angle_alpha   90.00
_cell.angle_beta   90.00
_cell.angle_gamma   90.00
#
_symmetry.space_group_name_H-M   'P 1'
#
loop_
_entity.id
_entity.type
_entity.pdbx_description
1 polymer ?
#
loop_
_entity_poly.entity_id
_entity_poly.type
_entity_poly.pdbx_seq_one_letter_code
_entity_poly.pdbx_strand_id
1 'polypeptide(L)'
;MSNLIETNNTVYPVIPDTVNPPTEVYQSKNVAKKSSKKKKLAIGCLIAVVVIIIIIIIVVAVVLAVLLTKKCRYGEKDGKCIECGVTFSSNKIVGGQNAGYKDWPSIVYLQSRYTQGGSIYTSFCGGTLVNLDTVITAAHCYDSKYTVTVYLGLHDKSDLSSGVARSVKSYTIHPNYDSTTELNDIAIIKLSTKVDLNDRIQVSCLPEDESIYPKNNDISAYIAGWGRTIEGAASSPNILQEALITVYDSSKCSSVSPGTSKDWNKQICAGKYSGGVDSCQGDSGGPLYVQDKVEDKNKFILSGVTSYGVGCARVGMPGIYTRVSAYIDWIEEKMNEK
;
A
#
# COMPACT_ATOMS: atom_id res chain seq x y z
N MET A 1 106.55 14.99 -53.94
CA MET A 1 106.42 15.32 -55.37
C MET A 1 105.53 16.54 -55.49
N SER A 2 106.17 17.70 -55.67
CA SER A 2 105.98 18.65 -56.80
C SER A 2 104.73 19.53 -56.65
N ASN A 3 104.90 20.80 -56.21
CA ASN A 3 105.18 22.01 -57.02
C ASN A 3 103.85 22.62 -57.56
N LEU A 4 103.55 23.92 -57.64
CA LEU A 4 104.19 25.23 -57.43
C LEU A 4 103.04 26.29 -57.40
N ILE A 5 103.28 27.41 -56.68
CA ILE A 5 103.07 28.83 -57.03
C ILE A 5 101.72 29.27 -57.67
N GLU A 6 101.02 30.28 -57.09
CA GLU A 6 101.13 31.71 -57.48
C GLU A 6 100.18 32.62 -56.68
N THR A 7 100.62 33.87 -56.48
CA THR A 7 100.00 34.97 -55.73
C THR A 7 99.12 35.86 -56.61
N ASN A 8 98.03 36.45 -56.10
CA ASN A 8 97.78 37.91 -56.19
C ASN A 8 96.46 38.42 -55.56
N ASN A 9 96.57 39.67 -55.07
CA ASN A 9 95.57 40.70 -54.72
C ASN A 9 94.22 40.68 -55.45
N THR A 10 93.13 41.09 -54.76
CA THR A 10 92.38 42.36 -55.00
C THR A 10 91.08 42.50 -54.16
N VAL A 11 90.91 43.66 -53.50
CA VAL A 11 89.81 44.68 -53.58
C VAL A 11 88.31 44.27 -53.67
N TYR A 12 87.50 44.82 -52.72
CA TYR A 12 86.02 45.12 -52.56
C TYR A 12 84.93 44.47 -53.44
N PRO A 13 83.67 44.26 -52.93
CA PRO A 13 82.58 45.24 -53.17
C PRO A 13 81.43 45.28 -52.11
N VAL A 14 80.35 45.98 -52.47
CA VAL A 14 79.29 46.67 -51.71
C VAL A 14 77.87 46.17 -52.14
N ILE A 15 76.91 46.03 -51.18
CA ILE A 15 75.40 46.08 -51.25
C ILE A 15 74.66 44.89 -51.97
N PRO A 16 73.47 44.35 -51.52
CA PRO A 16 72.24 45.09 -51.21
C PRO A 16 71.32 44.65 -50.04
N ASP A 17 70.48 45.61 -49.63
CA ASP A 17 69.34 45.49 -48.73
C ASP A 17 68.23 44.58 -49.27
N THR A 18 67.70 43.71 -48.39
CA THR A 18 66.44 42.99 -48.59
C THR A 18 65.39 43.45 -47.60
N VAL A 19 64.30 44.02 -48.14
CA VAL A 19 63.07 44.38 -47.42
C VAL A 19 62.35 43.12 -46.94
N ASN A 20 62.14 42.96 -45.62
CA ASN A 20 61.33 41.90 -45.02
C ASN A 20 59.86 42.32 -44.86
N PRO A 21 58.88 41.43 -45.10
CA PRO A 21 57.46 41.69 -44.86
C PRO A 21 57.09 41.53 -43.36
N PRO A 22 55.97 42.10 -42.88
CA PRO A 22 55.67 42.18 -41.45
C PRO A 22 55.13 40.85 -40.89
N THR A 23 55.94 40.16 -40.09
CA THR A 23 55.64 38.89 -39.40
C THR A 23 54.86 39.05 -38.08
N GLU A 24 54.61 40.27 -37.61
CA GLU A 24 54.02 40.50 -36.27
C GLU A 24 52.50 40.30 -36.16
N VAL A 25 51.75 40.29 -37.27
CA VAL A 25 50.27 40.24 -37.22
C VAL A 25 49.70 38.81 -37.10
N TYR A 26 50.47 37.78 -37.46
CA TYR A 26 49.99 36.37 -37.45
C TYR A 26 50.17 35.65 -36.11
N GLN A 27 51.19 35.99 -35.31
CA GLN A 27 51.42 35.35 -34.01
C GLN A 27 50.43 35.85 -32.93
N SER A 28 50.08 37.14 -32.93
CA SER A 28 49.13 37.72 -31.95
C SER A 28 47.71 37.13 -32.05
N LYS A 29 47.22 36.86 -33.27
CA LYS A 29 45.89 36.27 -33.50
C LYS A 29 45.78 34.82 -32.99
N ASN A 30 46.85 34.03 -33.08
CA ASN A 30 46.87 32.64 -32.61
C ASN A 30 46.98 32.53 -31.09
N VAL A 31 47.76 33.41 -30.44
CA VAL A 31 47.82 33.50 -28.98
C VAL A 31 46.48 33.96 -28.40
N ALA A 32 45.82 34.94 -29.02
CA ALA A 32 44.48 35.40 -28.64
C ALA A 32 43.40 34.30 -28.79
N LYS A 33 43.42 33.52 -29.89
CA LYS A 33 42.53 32.37 -30.09
C LYS A 33 42.75 31.27 -29.04
N LYS A 34 44.00 30.95 -28.69
CA LYS A 34 44.35 29.92 -27.69
C LYS A 34 43.94 30.36 -26.27
N SER A 35 44.11 31.65 -25.95
CA SER A 35 43.62 32.27 -24.70
C SER A 35 42.10 32.29 -24.60
N SER A 36 41.40 32.64 -25.69
CA SER A 36 39.92 32.59 -25.79
C SER A 36 39.38 31.17 -25.62
N LYS A 37 40.02 30.17 -26.23
CA LYS A 37 39.61 28.76 -26.13
C LYS A 37 39.81 28.20 -24.72
N LYS A 38 40.92 28.54 -24.05
CA LYS A 38 41.16 28.21 -22.62
C LYS A 38 40.13 28.88 -21.70
N LYS A 39 39.81 30.16 -21.92
CA LYS A 39 38.76 30.87 -21.16
C LYS A 39 37.38 30.23 -21.36
N LYS A 40 37.00 29.88 -22.59
CA LYS A 40 35.73 29.18 -22.87
C LYS A 40 35.66 27.79 -22.20
N LEU A 41 36.76 27.04 -22.20
CA LEU A 41 36.84 25.73 -21.53
C LEU A 41 36.74 25.87 -20.00
N ALA A 42 37.41 26.86 -19.42
CA ALA A 42 37.34 27.14 -17.99
C ALA A 42 35.93 27.59 -17.55
N ILE A 43 35.26 28.44 -18.34
CA ILE A 43 33.87 28.84 -18.11
C ILE A 43 32.93 27.64 -18.21
N GLY A 44 33.10 26.79 -19.22
CA GLY A 44 32.31 25.55 -19.34
C GLY A 44 32.49 24.61 -18.16
N CYS A 45 33.72 24.46 -17.66
CA CYS A 45 34.00 23.67 -16.47
C CYS A 45 33.36 24.26 -15.20
N LEU A 46 33.40 25.59 -15.05
CA LEU A 46 32.76 26.29 -13.93
C LEU A 46 31.24 26.13 -13.96
N ILE A 47 30.62 26.26 -15.14
CA ILE A 47 29.18 26.02 -15.33
C ILE A 47 28.82 24.58 -14.96
N ALA A 48 29.60 23.60 -15.41
CA ALA A 48 29.37 22.18 -15.08
C ALA A 48 29.45 21.93 -13.57
N VAL A 49 30.44 22.51 -12.88
CA VAL A 49 30.57 22.42 -11.42
C VAL A 49 29.38 23.06 -10.70
N VAL A 50 28.94 24.24 -11.14
CA VAL A 50 27.75 24.92 -10.58
C VAL A 50 26.48 24.10 -10.78
N VAL A 51 26.29 23.51 -11.97
CA VAL A 51 25.14 22.63 -12.26
C VAL A 51 25.15 21.39 -11.37
N ILE A 52 26.31 20.73 -11.18
CA ILE A 52 26.44 19.57 -10.30
C ILE A 52 26.12 19.95 -8.85
N ILE A 53 26.62 21.09 -8.36
CA ILE A 53 26.33 21.57 -7.00
C ILE A 53 24.82 21.84 -6.84
N ILE A 54 24.17 22.47 -7.82
CA ILE A 54 22.73 22.71 -7.79
C ILE A 54 21.96 21.38 -7.75
N ILE A 55 22.33 20.40 -8.57
CA ILE A 55 21.70 19.06 -8.55
C ILE A 55 21.85 18.41 -7.18
N ILE A 56 23.05 18.45 -6.59
CA ILE A 56 23.29 17.88 -5.25
C ILE A 56 22.42 18.58 -4.20
N ILE A 57 22.34 19.91 -4.22
CA ILE A 57 21.49 20.67 -3.30
C ILE A 57 20.02 20.26 -3.46
N ILE A 58 19.52 20.12 -4.69
CA ILE A 58 18.15 19.69 -4.96
C ILE A 58 17.92 18.27 -4.43
N VAL A 59 18.82 17.33 -4.72
CA VAL A 59 18.71 15.94 -4.24
C VAL A 59 18.71 15.89 -2.71
N VAL A 60 19.63 16.61 -2.07
CA VAL A 60 19.70 16.69 -0.60
C VAL A 60 18.44 17.32 -0.02
N ALA A 61 17.92 18.39 -0.62
CA ALA A 61 16.67 19.02 -0.19
C ALA A 61 15.47 18.08 -0.36
N VAL A 62 15.40 17.30 -1.46
CA VAL A 62 14.34 16.31 -1.69
C VAL A 62 14.46 15.16 -0.69
N VAL A 63 15.66 14.63 -0.45
CA VAL A 63 15.89 13.55 0.53
C VAL A 63 15.56 14.03 1.94
N LEU A 64 16.01 15.23 2.33
CA LEU A 64 15.65 15.84 3.61
C LEU A 64 14.13 16.06 3.70
N ALA A 65 13.48 16.58 2.66
CA ALA A 65 12.04 16.72 2.64
C ALA A 65 11.34 15.37 2.84
N VAL A 66 11.73 14.32 2.10
CA VAL A 66 11.19 12.97 2.24
C VAL A 66 11.41 12.39 3.65
N LEU A 67 12.60 12.60 4.23
CA LEU A 67 12.92 12.15 5.59
C LEU A 67 12.14 12.92 6.66
N LEU A 68 11.94 14.23 6.47
CA LEU A 68 11.17 15.11 7.34
C LEU A 68 9.65 14.95 7.16
N THR A 69 9.20 14.39 6.03
CA THR A 69 7.80 14.07 5.76
C THR A 69 7.49 12.58 5.89
N LYS A 70 8.23 11.83 6.73
CA LYS A 70 7.83 10.45 7.06
C LYS A 70 6.44 10.46 7.69
N LYS A 71 5.42 10.38 6.85
CA LYS A 71 4.04 10.21 7.28
C LYS A 71 3.93 8.86 7.96
N CYS A 72 3.45 8.87 9.19
CA CYS A 72 3.07 7.64 9.85
C CYS A 72 1.88 7.03 9.09
N ARG A 73 2.11 5.90 8.40
CA ARG A 73 1.12 5.21 7.55
C ARG A 73 -0.22 5.00 8.27
N TYR A 74 -0.16 4.65 9.55
CA TYR A 74 -1.32 4.32 10.38
C TYR A 74 -1.72 5.44 11.36
N GLY A 75 -1.18 6.64 11.17
CA GLY A 75 -1.36 7.78 12.06
C GLY A 75 -0.28 7.90 13.13
N GLU A 76 -0.36 9.01 13.86
CA GLU A 76 0.59 9.39 14.91
C GLU A 76 -0.18 9.62 16.23
N LYS A 77 0.42 9.17 17.33
CA LYS A 77 -0.06 9.42 18.69
C LYS A 77 1.13 9.80 19.56
N ASP A 78 1.02 10.91 20.29
CA ASP A 78 2.03 11.41 21.23
C ASP A 78 3.45 11.54 20.62
N GLY A 79 3.56 12.04 19.39
CA GLY A 79 4.85 12.21 18.71
C GLY A 79 5.44 10.93 18.11
N LYS A 80 4.71 9.81 18.12
CA LYS A 80 5.18 8.50 17.65
C LYS A 80 4.22 7.92 16.62
N CYS A 81 4.80 7.27 15.60
CA CYS A 81 4.00 6.50 14.66
C CYS A 81 3.33 5.31 15.34
N ILE A 82 2.09 5.06 14.98
CA ILE A 82 1.30 3.94 15.50
C ILE A 82 1.83 2.62 14.95
N GLU A 83 2.04 1.64 15.84
CA GLU A 83 2.33 0.26 15.47
C GLU A 83 1.03 -0.46 15.07
N CYS A 84 1.06 -1.18 13.95
CA CYS A 84 -0.10 -1.91 13.42
C CYS A 84 -0.06 -3.39 13.78
N GLY A 85 -1.21 -4.06 13.64
CA GLY A 85 -1.32 -5.52 13.66
C GLY A 85 -1.06 -6.15 15.03
N VAL A 86 -1.03 -5.34 16.09
CA VAL A 86 -0.81 -5.79 17.47
C VAL A 86 -2.06 -6.50 17.98
N THR A 87 -1.87 -7.68 18.58
CA THR A 87 -2.93 -8.39 19.31
C THR A 87 -2.44 -8.69 20.73
N PHE A 88 -3.38 -8.82 21.66
CA PHE A 88 -3.07 -9.03 23.07
C PHE A 88 -3.36 -10.47 23.54
N SER A 89 -3.46 -11.41 22.60
CA SER A 89 -3.77 -12.82 22.86
C SER A 89 -2.70 -13.73 22.25
N SER A 90 -2.20 -14.70 23.03
CA SER A 90 -1.09 -15.58 22.65
C SER A 90 -1.52 -16.92 22.04
N ASN A 91 -2.80 -17.31 22.17
CA ASN A 91 -3.28 -18.64 21.75
C ASN A 91 -4.51 -18.51 20.85
N LYS A 92 -4.29 -18.50 19.53
CA LYS A 92 -5.34 -18.66 18.52
C LYS A 92 -5.58 -20.14 18.26
N ILE A 93 -6.84 -20.59 18.35
CA ILE A 93 -7.19 -22.02 18.25
C ILE A 93 -7.96 -22.29 16.94
N VAL A 94 -7.91 -23.54 16.48
CA VAL A 94 -8.41 -24.01 15.18
C VAL A 94 -9.87 -24.46 15.27
N GLY A 95 -10.71 -23.97 14.35
CA GLY A 95 -12.12 -24.37 14.18
C GLY A 95 -13.09 -23.35 14.77
N GLY A 96 -14.07 -22.89 13.98
CA GLY A 96 -15.00 -21.81 14.31
C GLY A 96 -15.47 -21.84 15.77
N GLN A 97 -15.04 -20.84 16.54
CA GLN A 97 -15.30 -20.73 17.98
C GLN A 97 -15.45 -19.26 18.38
N ASN A 98 -15.90 -19.02 19.61
CA ASN A 98 -15.84 -17.70 20.21
C ASN A 98 -14.39 -17.20 20.22
N ALA A 99 -14.16 -16.00 19.68
CA ALA A 99 -12.90 -15.30 19.82
C ALA A 99 -12.69 -14.91 21.30
N GLY A 100 -11.44 -14.68 21.70
CA GLY A 100 -11.18 -13.99 22.97
C GLY A 100 -11.62 -12.52 22.92
N TYR A 101 -11.70 -11.88 24.09
CA TYR A 101 -12.21 -10.50 24.20
C TYR A 101 -11.31 -9.44 23.53
N LYS A 102 -10.02 -9.72 23.35
CA LYS A 102 -8.99 -8.78 22.83
C LYS A 102 -8.25 -9.32 21.62
N ASP A 103 -8.89 -10.28 20.97
CA ASP A 103 -8.27 -11.17 20.02
C ASP A 103 -8.12 -10.55 18.63
N TRP A 104 -9.06 -9.67 18.27
CA TRP A 104 -9.11 -9.00 16.97
C TRP A 104 -9.39 -7.51 17.15
N PRO A 105 -8.45 -6.74 17.76
CA PRO A 105 -8.70 -5.35 18.15
C PRO A 105 -8.88 -4.38 16.98
N SER A 106 -8.57 -4.79 15.75
CA SER A 106 -8.84 -4.02 14.53
C SER A 106 -10.19 -4.30 13.88
N ILE A 107 -10.95 -5.30 14.37
CA ILE A 107 -12.24 -5.63 13.78
C ILE A 107 -13.28 -4.55 14.07
N VAL A 108 -14.15 -4.33 13.10
CA VAL A 108 -15.23 -3.35 13.16
C VAL A 108 -16.55 -4.04 12.88
N TYR A 109 -17.57 -3.66 13.64
CA TYR A 109 -18.97 -4.01 13.36
C TYR A 109 -19.66 -2.80 12.72
N LEU A 110 -20.13 -2.98 11.49
CA LEU A 110 -20.89 -1.98 10.76
C LEU A 110 -22.38 -2.27 10.89
N GLN A 111 -23.13 -1.34 11.45
CA GLN A 111 -24.57 -1.45 11.55
C GLN A 111 -25.25 -0.47 10.62
N SER A 112 -26.00 -1.01 9.65
CA SER A 112 -26.80 -0.24 8.71
C SER A 112 -28.24 -0.22 9.18
N ARG A 113 -28.86 0.97 9.28
CA ARG A 113 -30.27 1.13 9.65
C ARG A 113 -31.02 1.96 8.62
N TYR A 114 -32.21 1.51 8.23
CA TYR A 114 -33.13 2.23 7.36
C TYR A 114 -34.54 2.20 7.96
N THR A 115 -35.24 3.33 7.97
CA THR A 115 -36.62 3.43 8.46
C THR A 115 -37.56 3.73 7.32
N GLN A 116 -38.58 2.89 7.13
CA GLN A 116 -39.61 3.07 6.12
C GLN A 116 -40.98 2.64 6.67
N GLY A 117 -41.99 3.52 6.54
CA GLY A 117 -43.36 3.21 6.96
C GLY A 117 -43.51 2.85 8.45
N GLY A 118 -42.69 3.45 9.32
CA GLY A 118 -42.66 3.14 10.76
C GLY A 118 -41.92 1.85 11.13
N SER A 119 -41.44 1.08 10.15
CA SER A 119 -40.61 -0.13 10.36
C SER A 119 -39.13 0.21 10.28
N ILE A 120 -38.32 -0.42 11.13
CA ILE A 120 -36.85 -0.27 11.14
C ILE A 120 -36.23 -1.55 10.55
N TYR A 121 -35.46 -1.38 9.48
CA TYR A 121 -34.69 -2.42 8.83
C TYR A 121 -33.23 -2.28 9.26
N THR A 122 -32.64 -3.40 9.69
CA THR A 122 -31.25 -3.43 10.13
C THR A 122 -30.48 -4.52 9.40
N SER A 123 -29.30 -4.16 8.89
CA SER A 123 -28.31 -5.11 8.39
C SER A 123 -26.96 -4.81 9.03
N PHE A 124 -26.03 -5.76 8.89
CA PHE A 124 -24.67 -5.55 9.37
C PHE A 124 -23.64 -6.17 8.45
N CYS A 125 -22.44 -5.59 8.50
CA CYS A 125 -21.23 -6.06 7.86
C CYS A 125 -20.06 -5.98 8.86
N GLY A 126 -18.97 -6.63 8.52
CA GLY A 126 -17.67 -6.41 9.14
C GLY A 126 -16.91 -5.25 8.50
N GLY A 127 -15.80 -4.90 9.14
CA GLY A 127 -14.79 -3.98 8.62
C GLY A 127 -13.50 -4.13 9.39
N THR A 128 -12.49 -3.37 8.97
CA THR A 128 -11.16 -3.35 9.61
C THR A 128 -10.67 -1.93 9.79
N LEU A 129 -10.33 -1.55 11.02
CA LEU A 129 -9.67 -0.28 11.31
C LEU A 129 -8.21 -0.33 10.82
N VAL A 130 -7.83 0.60 9.96
CA VAL A 130 -6.47 0.69 9.38
C VAL A 130 -5.79 2.03 9.68
N ASN A 131 -6.51 2.99 10.24
CA ASN A 131 -5.99 4.24 10.82
C ASN A 131 -7.00 4.72 11.87
N LEU A 132 -6.66 5.74 12.67
CA LEU A 132 -7.51 6.29 13.74
C LEU A 132 -8.91 6.75 13.29
N ASP A 133 -9.13 6.97 11.99
CA ASP A 133 -10.41 7.38 11.43
C ASP A 133 -10.77 6.65 10.13
N THR A 134 -10.06 5.57 9.77
CA THR A 134 -10.25 4.92 8.47
C THR A 134 -10.51 3.43 8.65
N VAL A 135 -11.64 2.98 8.09
CA VAL A 135 -12.07 1.58 8.09
C VAL A 135 -12.16 1.07 6.66
N ILE A 136 -11.62 -0.11 6.40
CA ILE A 136 -11.79 -0.85 5.14
C ILE A 136 -12.95 -1.85 5.30
N THR A 137 -13.80 -1.93 4.29
CA THR A 137 -14.90 -2.92 4.21
C THR A 137 -15.20 -3.24 2.74
N ALA A 138 -16.24 -4.01 2.47
CA ALA A 138 -16.70 -4.32 1.12
C ALA A 138 -17.55 -3.19 0.54
N ALA A 139 -17.55 -3.04 -0.79
CA ALA A 139 -18.40 -2.09 -1.49
C ALA A 139 -19.87 -2.52 -1.42
N HIS A 140 -20.16 -3.82 -1.52
CA HIS A 140 -21.53 -4.34 -1.45
C HIS A 140 -22.22 -4.14 -0.09
N CYS A 141 -21.45 -3.78 0.96
CA CYS A 141 -22.01 -3.44 2.28
C CYS A 141 -22.68 -2.06 2.31
N TYR A 142 -22.50 -1.23 1.28
CA TYR A 142 -23.11 0.09 1.18
C TYR A 142 -24.48 0.06 0.51
N ASP A 143 -25.46 0.70 1.14
CA ASP A 143 -26.73 1.06 0.52
C ASP A 143 -27.07 2.50 0.93
N SER A 144 -27.30 3.38 -0.04
CA SER A 144 -27.56 4.80 0.17
C SER A 144 -28.83 5.09 0.97
N LYS A 145 -29.74 4.12 1.09
CA LYS A 145 -30.93 4.23 1.94
C LYS A 145 -30.60 4.07 3.43
N TYR A 146 -29.48 3.43 3.77
CA TYR A 146 -29.16 3.06 5.14
C TYR A 146 -28.18 4.05 5.77
N THR A 147 -28.42 4.39 7.03
CA THR A 147 -27.46 5.08 7.88
C THR A 147 -26.53 4.06 8.52
N VAL A 148 -25.22 4.21 8.29
CA VAL A 148 -24.19 3.34 8.85
C VAL A 148 -23.66 3.90 10.17
N THR A 149 -23.60 3.06 11.21
CA THR A 149 -22.88 3.31 12.46
C THR A 149 -21.73 2.32 12.59
N VAL A 150 -20.55 2.83 12.94
CA VAL A 150 -19.33 2.04 13.11
C VAL A 150 -19.13 1.76 14.60
N TYR A 151 -18.99 0.49 14.97
CA TYR A 151 -18.68 0.06 16.34
C TYR A 151 -17.29 -0.59 16.39
N LEU A 152 -16.43 -0.07 17.26
CA LEU A 152 -15.06 -0.56 17.48
C LEU A 152 -14.88 -1.14 18.88
N GLY A 153 -14.00 -2.11 19.03
CA GLY A 153 -13.76 -2.80 20.31
C GLY A 153 -14.97 -3.54 20.86
N LEU A 154 -15.97 -3.79 19.99
CA LEU A 154 -17.16 -4.58 20.31
C LEU A 154 -16.79 -6.06 20.31
N HIS A 155 -17.35 -6.81 21.26
CA HIS A 155 -17.17 -8.26 21.34
C HIS A 155 -18.52 -9.00 21.30
N ASP A 156 -19.51 -8.49 22.03
CA ASP A 156 -20.88 -8.99 22.05
C ASP A 156 -21.82 -7.98 21.38
N LYS A 157 -22.38 -8.33 20.22
CA LYS A 157 -23.31 -7.44 19.50
C LYS A 157 -24.69 -7.30 20.15
N SER A 158 -25.00 -8.08 21.19
CA SER A 158 -26.20 -7.87 22.00
C SER A 158 -26.06 -6.69 22.97
N ASP A 159 -24.83 -6.29 23.29
CA ASP A 159 -24.51 -5.09 24.07
C ASP A 159 -23.61 -4.13 23.28
N LEU A 160 -24.24 -3.34 22.39
CA LEU A 160 -23.56 -2.32 21.59
C LEU A 160 -22.93 -1.21 22.45
N SER A 161 -23.33 -1.06 23.72
CA SER A 161 -22.78 -0.04 24.62
C SER A 161 -21.37 -0.38 25.13
N SER A 162 -20.98 -1.66 25.04
CA SER A 162 -19.62 -2.12 25.36
C SER A 162 -18.56 -1.67 24.35
N GLY A 163 -18.98 -1.30 23.14
CA GLY A 163 -18.14 -0.80 22.05
C GLY A 163 -18.07 0.73 21.98
N VAL A 164 -17.15 1.23 21.16
CA VAL A 164 -17.04 2.66 20.84
C VAL A 164 -17.79 2.92 19.53
N ALA A 165 -18.88 3.69 19.60
CA ALA A 165 -19.64 4.08 18.41
C ALA A 165 -19.02 5.32 17.72
N ARG A 166 -19.03 5.31 16.39
CA ARG A 166 -18.64 6.44 15.53
C ARG A 166 -19.62 6.59 14.37
N SER A 167 -19.97 7.83 14.05
CA SER A 167 -20.69 8.14 12.83
C SER A 167 -19.74 8.18 11.63
N VAL A 168 -20.30 7.92 10.46
CA VAL A 168 -19.58 7.95 9.18
C VAL A 168 -19.52 9.38 8.65
N LYS A 169 -18.31 9.86 8.33
CA LYS A 169 -18.08 11.11 7.60
C LYS A 169 -18.28 10.91 6.11
N SER A 170 -17.69 9.86 5.56
CA SER A 170 -17.85 9.46 4.16
C SER A 170 -17.73 7.95 4.00
N TYR A 171 -18.42 7.43 2.99
CA TYR A 171 -18.34 6.04 2.55
C TYR A 171 -17.99 6.06 1.07
N THR A 172 -16.75 5.70 0.74
CA THR A 172 -16.21 5.77 -0.63
C THR A 172 -16.07 4.36 -1.18
N ILE A 173 -16.94 3.99 -2.12
CA ILE A 173 -16.82 2.74 -2.87
C ILE A 173 -15.70 2.85 -3.91
N HIS A 174 -15.02 1.74 -4.21
CA HIS A 174 -14.06 1.72 -5.29
C HIS A 174 -14.76 2.06 -6.62
N PRO A 175 -14.22 2.98 -7.46
CA PRO A 175 -14.92 3.50 -8.64
C PRO A 175 -15.20 2.43 -9.70
N ASN A 176 -14.41 1.36 -9.72
CA ASN A 176 -14.57 0.24 -10.64
C ASN A 176 -15.33 -0.96 -10.02
N TYR A 177 -15.97 -0.79 -8.87
CA TYR A 177 -16.80 -1.85 -8.29
C TYR A 177 -17.94 -2.23 -9.25
N ASP A 178 -18.10 -3.52 -9.50
CA ASP A 178 -19.16 -4.08 -10.34
C ASP A 178 -19.96 -5.10 -9.55
N SER A 179 -21.20 -4.74 -9.20
CA SER A 179 -22.12 -5.58 -8.43
C SER A 179 -22.63 -6.82 -9.18
N THR A 180 -22.33 -6.95 -10.47
CA THR A 180 -22.68 -8.15 -11.25
C THR A 180 -21.60 -9.22 -11.12
N THR A 181 -20.34 -8.80 -11.09
CA THR A 181 -19.18 -9.70 -11.03
C THR A 181 -18.54 -9.78 -9.65
N GLU A 182 -18.93 -8.88 -8.74
CA GLU A 182 -18.31 -8.66 -7.42
C GLU A 182 -16.80 -8.37 -7.52
N LEU A 183 -16.37 -7.80 -8.65
CA LEU A 183 -15.00 -7.33 -8.85
C LEU A 183 -14.81 -5.94 -8.26
N ASN A 184 -13.62 -5.69 -7.70
CA ASN A 184 -13.29 -4.46 -6.99
C ASN A 184 -14.24 -4.14 -5.83
N ASP A 185 -14.70 -5.19 -5.14
CA ASP A 185 -15.57 -5.11 -3.98
C ASP A 185 -14.81 -4.68 -2.73
N ILE A 186 -14.51 -3.37 -2.67
CA ILE A 186 -13.83 -2.73 -1.56
C ILE A 186 -14.31 -1.29 -1.40
N ALA A 187 -14.40 -0.85 -0.16
CA ALA A 187 -14.76 0.51 0.19
C ALA A 187 -13.97 1.02 1.40
N ILE A 188 -13.86 2.35 1.47
CA ILE A 188 -13.24 3.08 2.56
C ILE A 188 -14.31 3.88 3.29
N ILE A 189 -14.38 3.71 4.61
CA ILE A 189 -15.19 4.51 5.50
C ILE A 189 -14.26 5.47 6.25
N LYS A 190 -14.55 6.77 6.18
CA LYS A 190 -13.97 7.77 7.08
C LYS A 190 -14.88 8.00 8.27
N LEU A 191 -14.33 7.92 9.47
CA LEU A 191 -15.03 8.23 10.71
C LEU A 191 -15.14 9.74 10.88
N SER A 192 -16.24 10.22 11.46
CA SER A 192 -16.44 11.64 11.79
C SER A 192 -15.47 12.16 12.86
N THR A 193 -14.95 11.27 13.70
CA THR A 193 -14.00 11.59 14.74
C THR A 193 -13.06 10.41 14.94
N LYS A 194 -11.77 10.72 15.16
CA LYS A 194 -10.75 9.71 15.46
C LYS A 194 -11.12 8.88 16.68
N VAL A 195 -10.61 7.65 16.72
CA VAL A 195 -10.76 6.73 17.84
C VAL A 195 -9.48 6.69 18.66
N ASP A 196 -9.63 6.50 19.97
CA ASP A 196 -8.50 6.29 20.86
C ASP A 196 -8.15 4.80 20.88
N LEU A 197 -6.88 4.49 20.57
CA LEU A 197 -6.37 3.13 20.67
C LEU A 197 -6.29 2.67 22.12
N ASN A 198 -6.66 1.41 22.35
CA ASN A 198 -6.57 0.71 23.62
C ASN A 198 -6.42 -0.80 23.38
N ASP A 199 -6.50 -1.62 24.41
CA ASP A 199 -6.32 -3.07 24.31
C ASP A 199 -7.39 -3.82 23.50
N ARG A 200 -8.49 -3.15 23.13
CA ARG A 200 -9.58 -3.65 22.27
C ARG A 200 -9.71 -2.91 20.95
N ILE A 201 -8.97 -1.81 20.76
CA ILE A 201 -9.02 -0.98 19.55
C ILE A 201 -7.59 -0.73 19.10
N GLN A 202 -7.20 -1.39 18.01
CA GLN A 202 -5.90 -1.26 17.34
C GLN A 202 -6.10 -1.15 15.84
N VAL A 203 -5.08 -0.71 15.11
CA VAL A 203 -5.10 -0.67 13.64
C VAL A 203 -4.48 -1.94 13.09
N SER A 204 -5.06 -2.51 12.02
CA SER A 204 -4.46 -3.64 11.30
C SER A 204 -3.32 -3.16 10.41
N CYS A 205 -2.33 -4.03 10.18
CA CYS A 205 -1.33 -3.75 9.16
C CYS A 205 -1.92 -3.89 7.76
N LEU A 206 -1.49 -3.04 6.85
CA LEU A 206 -1.73 -3.21 5.42
C LEU A 206 -0.52 -3.89 4.78
N PRO A 207 -0.73 -4.72 3.74
CA PRO A 207 0.35 -5.26 2.94
C PRO A 207 1.33 -4.15 2.48
N GLU A 208 2.62 -4.43 2.53
CA GLU A 208 3.66 -3.52 2.00
C GLU A 208 3.80 -3.65 0.49
N ASP A 209 3.65 -4.87 -0.02
CA ASP A 209 3.66 -5.17 -1.44
C ASP A 209 2.85 -6.45 -1.74
N GLU A 210 2.92 -6.94 -2.97
CA GLU A 210 2.26 -8.17 -3.38
C GLU A 210 2.90 -9.46 -2.82
N SER A 211 4.04 -9.40 -2.12
CA SER A 211 4.78 -10.60 -1.68
C SER A 211 4.06 -11.41 -0.60
N ILE A 212 3.16 -10.77 0.15
CA ILE A 212 2.31 -11.42 1.16
C ILE A 212 1.25 -12.32 0.48
N TYR A 213 0.99 -12.12 -0.81
CA TYR A 213 0.07 -12.97 -1.55
C TYR A 213 0.69 -14.34 -1.86
N PRO A 214 -0.02 -15.46 -1.61
CA PRO A 214 0.41 -16.77 -2.06
C PRO A 214 0.46 -16.83 -3.59
N LYS A 215 1.64 -16.57 -4.17
CA LYS A 215 1.86 -16.75 -5.61
C LYS A 215 2.03 -18.23 -5.99
N ASN A 216 2.47 -19.08 -5.07
CA ASN A 216 2.83 -20.48 -5.35
C ASN A 216 2.55 -21.50 -4.22
N ASN A 217 2.05 -21.10 -3.05
CA ASN A 217 1.85 -21.99 -1.90
C ASN A 217 0.61 -21.60 -1.10
N ASP A 218 -0.08 -22.57 -0.50
CA ASP A 218 -1.18 -22.31 0.43
C ASP A 218 -0.67 -21.63 1.72
N ILE A 219 -1.41 -20.65 2.25
CA ILE A 219 -1.03 -19.89 3.45
C ILE A 219 -2.14 -19.96 4.50
N SER A 220 -1.77 -20.14 5.77
CA SER A 220 -2.70 -20.07 6.89
C SER A 220 -3.17 -18.63 7.14
N ALA A 221 -4.47 -18.45 7.29
CA ALA A 221 -5.09 -17.16 7.56
C ALA A 221 -6.19 -17.28 8.60
N TYR A 222 -6.52 -16.16 9.23
CA TYR A 222 -7.61 -16.05 10.19
C TYR A 222 -8.73 -15.19 9.64
N ILE A 223 -9.95 -15.60 9.90
CA ILE A 223 -11.14 -14.77 9.73
C ILE A 223 -11.81 -14.58 11.08
N ALA A 224 -12.47 -13.44 11.25
CA ALA A 224 -13.26 -13.16 12.43
C ALA A 224 -14.48 -12.32 12.07
N GLY A 225 -15.58 -12.54 12.77
CA GLY A 225 -16.83 -11.82 12.50
C GLY A 225 -18.01 -12.31 13.32
N TRP A 226 -19.16 -11.66 13.09
CA TRP A 226 -20.45 -11.99 13.71
C TRP A 226 -21.42 -12.58 12.69
N GLY A 227 -20.93 -13.01 11.53
CA GLY A 227 -21.72 -13.71 10.53
C GLY A 227 -22.20 -15.06 11.02
N ARG A 228 -23.13 -15.64 10.28
CA ARG A 228 -23.75 -16.94 10.61
C ARG A 228 -22.68 -18.03 10.69
N THR A 229 -22.71 -18.84 11.74
CA THR A 229 -21.77 -19.98 11.87
C THR A 229 -22.21 -21.20 11.07
N ILE A 230 -23.47 -21.22 10.60
CA ILE A 230 -24.07 -22.30 9.83
C ILE A 230 -24.82 -21.69 8.64
N GLU A 231 -24.62 -22.25 7.46
CA GLU A 231 -25.33 -21.84 6.24
C GLU A 231 -26.85 -21.90 6.46
N GLY A 232 -27.55 -20.81 6.13
CA GLY A 232 -29.02 -20.75 6.27
C GLY A 232 -29.54 -20.66 7.71
N ALA A 233 -28.67 -20.51 8.71
CA ALA A 233 -29.10 -20.32 10.10
C ALA A 233 -30.06 -19.14 10.26
N ALA A 234 -31.04 -19.28 11.15
CA ALA A 234 -32.01 -18.23 11.42
C ALA A 234 -31.39 -16.98 12.06
N SER A 235 -30.29 -17.14 12.80
CA SER A 235 -29.61 -16.06 13.51
C SER A 235 -28.09 -16.20 13.45
N SER A 236 -27.41 -15.07 13.65
CA SER A 236 -25.96 -15.01 13.78
C SER A 236 -25.55 -14.87 15.26
N PRO A 237 -24.40 -15.45 15.66
CA PRO A 237 -23.94 -15.43 17.06
C PRO A 237 -23.78 -13.99 17.57
N ASN A 238 -23.99 -13.80 18.87
CA ASN A 238 -23.79 -12.50 19.49
C ASN A 238 -22.32 -12.22 19.82
N ILE A 239 -21.61 -13.25 20.28
CA ILE A 239 -20.17 -13.20 20.55
C ILE A 239 -19.40 -13.27 19.24
N LEU A 240 -18.34 -12.48 19.13
CA LEU A 240 -17.41 -12.50 18.00
C LEU A 240 -16.85 -13.92 17.81
N GLN A 241 -16.89 -14.41 16.58
CA GLN A 241 -16.30 -15.70 16.22
C GLN A 241 -14.95 -15.51 15.54
N GLU A 242 -14.10 -16.54 15.61
CA GLU A 242 -12.86 -16.63 14.84
C GLU A 242 -12.68 -18.02 14.26
N ALA A 243 -11.94 -18.10 13.15
CA ALA A 243 -11.55 -19.36 12.55
C ALA A 243 -10.21 -19.28 11.84
N LEU A 244 -9.42 -20.35 11.94
CA LEU A 244 -8.24 -20.59 11.11
C LEU A 244 -8.67 -21.28 9.79
N ILE A 245 -8.30 -20.67 8.67
CA ILE A 245 -8.57 -21.14 7.32
C ILE A 245 -7.29 -21.14 6.47
N THR A 246 -7.40 -21.59 5.22
CA THR A 246 -6.30 -21.62 4.26
C THR A 246 -6.64 -20.70 3.09
N VAL A 247 -5.76 -19.76 2.77
CA VAL A 247 -5.74 -19.06 1.48
C VAL A 247 -5.07 -19.98 0.48
N TYR A 248 -5.76 -20.24 -0.63
CA TYR A 248 -5.24 -21.10 -1.69
C TYR A 248 -4.59 -20.28 -2.80
N ASP A 249 -3.62 -20.88 -3.48
CA ASP A 249 -3.15 -20.36 -4.77
C ASP A 249 -4.30 -20.23 -5.78
N SER A 250 -4.28 -19.15 -6.55
CA SER A 250 -5.10 -18.86 -7.73
C SER A 250 -5.38 -20.07 -8.64
N SER A 251 -4.39 -20.94 -8.87
CA SER A 251 -4.53 -22.14 -9.70
C SER A 251 -5.56 -23.12 -9.10
N LYS A 252 -5.48 -23.34 -7.78
CA LYS A 252 -6.39 -24.17 -7.01
C LYS A 252 -7.78 -23.52 -6.90
N CYS A 253 -7.84 -22.20 -6.72
CA CYS A 253 -9.10 -21.45 -6.69
C CYS A 253 -9.90 -21.56 -8.01
N SER A 254 -9.21 -21.54 -9.16
CA SER A 254 -9.83 -21.66 -10.48
C SER A 254 -10.52 -23.00 -10.71
N SER A 255 -10.05 -24.06 -10.06
CA SER A 255 -10.63 -25.41 -10.19
C SER A 255 -11.92 -25.62 -9.40
N VAL A 256 -12.22 -24.72 -8.45
CA VAL A 256 -13.25 -24.94 -7.42
C VAL A 256 -14.36 -23.89 -7.35
N SER A 257 -14.23 -22.76 -8.02
CA SER A 257 -15.25 -21.70 -8.03
C SER A 257 -15.82 -21.49 -9.44
N PRO A 258 -16.78 -22.33 -9.89
CA PRO A 258 -17.43 -22.14 -11.19
C PRO A 258 -18.34 -20.90 -11.20
N GLY A 259 -18.42 -20.19 -12.33
CA GLY A 259 -19.59 -19.37 -12.67
C GLY A 259 -19.53 -17.85 -12.47
N THR A 260 -18.36 -17.22 -12.34
CA THR A 260 -18.23 -15.75 -12.37
C THR A 260 -16.93 -15.35 -13.08
N SER A 261 -16.90 -14.17 -13.69
CA SER A 261 -15.66 -13.58 -14.21
C SER A 261 -14.71 -13.34 -13.04
N LYS A 262 -13.71 -14.22 -12.87
CA LYS A 262 -12.71 -14.10 -11.80
C LYS A 262 -11.50 -13.31 -12.29
N ASP A 263 -10.94 -12.51 -11.38
CA ASP A 263 -9.61 -11.91 -11.56
C ASP A 263 -8.77 -12.18 -10.32
N TRP A 264 -7.92 -13.21 -10.38
CA TRP A 264 -7.04 -13.60 -9.27
C TRP A 264 -5.90 -12.60 -9.01
N ASN A 265 -5.75 -11.57 -9.85
CA ASN A 265 -4.93 -10.40 -9.53
C ASN A 265 -5.67 -9.41 -8.62
N LYS A 266 -6.95 -9.64 -8.33
CA LYS A 266 -7.80 -8.75 -7.52
C LYS A 266 -8.59 -9.48 -6.45
N GLN A 267 -8.67 -10.81 -6.55
CA GLN A 267 -9.40 -11.68 -5.64
C GLN A 267 -8.49 -12.77 -5.11
N ILE A 268 -8.82 -13.28 -3.92
CA ILE A 268 -8.22 -14.47 -3.32
C ILE A 268 -9.36 -15.41 -2.92
N CYS A 269 -9.10 -16.72 -2.89
CA CYS A 269 -10.03 -17.67 -2.29
C CYS A 269 -9.45 -18.28 -1.02
N ALA A 270 -10.30 -18.46 -0.02
CA ALA A 270 -9.88 -19.06 1.24
C ALA A 270 -11.01 -19.85 1.88
N GLY A 271 -10.64 -20.82 2.72
CA GLY A 271 -11.58 -21.64 3.45
C GLY A 271 -10.97 -22.99 3.82
N LYS A 272 -11.77 -23.86 4.42
CA LYS A 272 -11.36 -25.26 4.67
C LYS A 272 -11.85 -26.14 3.53
N TYR A 273 -10.94 -26.76 2.77
CA TYR A 273 -11.30 -27.55 1.58
C TYR A 273 -12.27 -28.70 1.90
N SER A 274 -12.12 -29.31 3.07
CA SER A 274 -13.03 -30.36 3.58
C SER A 274 -14.43 -29.85 3.95
N GLY A 275 -14.72 -28.56 3.79
CA GLY A 275 -15.91 -27.91 4.31
C GLY A 275 -15.90 -27.75 5.84
N GLY A 276 -17.01 -27.26 6.38
CA GLY A 276 -17.28 -27.11 7.81
C GLY A 276 -16.79 -25.80 8.45
N VAL A 277 -15.90 -25.04 7.80
CA VAL A 277 -15.43 -23.72 8.28
C VAL A 277 -15.24 -22.78 7.10
N ASP A 278 -15.92 -21.62 7.12
CA ASP A 278 -15.89 -20.57 6.10
C ASP A 278 -16.48 -19.26 6.66
N SER A 279 -16.27 -18.15 5.98
CA SER A 279 -17.06 -16.93 6.20
C SER A 279 -18.48 -17.11 5.69
N CYS A 280 -19.46 -16.45 6.30
CA CYS A 280 -20.86 -16.59 5.93
C CYS A 280 -21.62 -15.26 5.97
N GLN A 281 -22.95 -15.30 5.81
CA GLN A 281 -23.77 -14.10 5.83
C GLN A 281 -23.57 -13.30 7.13
N GLY A 282 -23.18 -12.03 6.98
CA GLY A 282 -22.84 -11.12 8.08
C GLY A 282 -21.33 -10.95 8.34
N ASP A 283 -20.48 -11.78 7.72
CA ASP A 283 -19.02 -11.58 7.71
C ASP A 283 -18.55 -10.71 6.54
N SER A 284 -19.46 -10.38 5.60
CA SER A 284 -19.27 -9.45 4.49
C SER A 284 -18.52 -8.19 4.91
N GLY A 285 -17.49 -7.80 4.17
CA GLY A 285 -16.62 -6.67 4.49
C GLY A 285 -15.66 -6.89 5.66
N GLY A 286 -15.79 -8.01 6.37
CA GLY A 286 -14.90 -8.41 7.45
C GLY A 286 -13.50 -8.82 6.98
N PRO A 287 -12.56 -8.96 7.92
CA PRO A 287 -11.17 -9.21 7.61
C PRO A 287 -10.84 -10.67 7.31
N LEU A 288 -9.91 -10.86 6.38
CA LEU A 288 -9.02 -12.02 6.34
C LEU A 288 -7.60 -11.56 6.70
N TYR A 289 -7.07 -12.08 7.80
CA TYR A 289 -5.75 -11.76 8.33
C TYR A 289 -4.72 -12.84 8.01
N VAL A 290 -3.57 -12.43 7.49
CA VAL A 290 -2.36 -13.27 7.46
C VAL A 290 -1.45 -12.82 8.60
N GLN A 291 -0.90 -13.80 9.31
CA GLN A 291 0.06 -13.54 10.38
C GLN A 291 1.47 -13.49 9.78
N ASP A 292 2.17 -12.38 10.01
CA ASP A 292 3.57 -12.20 9.65
C ASP A 292 4.44 -12.03 10.91
N LYS A 293 5.70 -12.48 10.83
CA LYS A 293 6.68 -12.37 11.91
C LYS A 293 7.68 -11.28 11.57
N VAL A 294 7.52 -10.12 12.21
CA VAL A 294 8.43 -8.98 12.05
C VAL A 294 9.11 -8.72 13.39
N GLU A 295 10.44 -8.80 13.42
CA GLU A 295 11.26 -8.51 14.62
C GLU A 295 10.79 -9.27 15.88
N ASP A 296 10.57 -10.59 15.74
CA ASP A 296 10.06 -11.49 16.80
C ASP A 296 8.63 -11.20 17.32
N LYS A 297 7.91 -10.24 16.70
CA LYS A 297 6.49 -9.98 16.98
C LYS A 297 5.61 -10.56 15.89
N ASN A 298 4.50 -11.18 16.31
CA ASN A 298 3.43 -11.55 15.40
C ASN A 298 2.61 -10.30 15.06
N LYS A 299 2.56 -9.93 13.78
CA LYS A 299 1.68 -8.87 13.25
C LYS A 299 0.61 -9.48 12.37
N PHE A 300 -0.62 -8.98 12.50
CA PHE A 300 -1.74 -9.42 11.67
C PHE A 300 -2.00 -8.40 10.57
N ILE A 301 -1.87 -8.86 9.33
CA ILE A 301 -1.97 -8.08 8.11
C ILE A 301 -3.32 -8.35 7.46
N LEU A 302 -4.09 -7.31 7.19
CA LEU A 302 -5.33 -7.39 6.42
C LEU A 302 -5.01 -7.76 4.97
N SER A 303 -5.15 -9.03 4.64
CA SER A 303 -4.80 -9.57 3.32
C SER A 303 -6.01 -9.74 2.40
N GLY A 304 -7.20 -9.89 2.98
CA GLY A 304 -8.45 -9.96 2.24
C GLY A 304 -9.60 -9.24 2.92
N VAL A 305 -10.60 -8.86 2.12
CA VAL A 305 -11.91 -8.36 2.57
C VAL A 305 -12.98 -9.35 2.12
N THR A 306 -13.79 -9.86 3.03
CA THR A 306 -14.85 -10.84 2.72
C THR A 306 -15.82 -10.27 1.68
N SER A 307 -15.93 -10.93 0.53
CA SER A 307 -16.72 -10.44 -0.60
C SER A 307 -17.94 -11.31 -0.86
N TYR A 308 -17.78 -12.52 -1.40
CA TYR A 308 -18.90 -13.42 -1.69
C TYR A 308 -18.49 -14.90 -1.62
N GLY A 309 -19.46 -15.79 -1.72
CA GLY A 309 -19.25 -17.24 -1.74
C GLY A 309 -20.50 -17.98 -2.24
N VAL A 310 -20.35 -19.26 -2.56
CA VAL A 310 -21.48 -20.12 -2.93
C VAL A 310 -21.85 -20.99 -1.73
N GLY A 311 -22.86 -20.54 -0.98
CA GLY A 311 -23.17 -21.12 0.33
C GLY A 311 -22.11 -20.74 1.38
N CYS A 312 -22.08 -21.45 2.50
CA CYS A 312 -21.05 -21.26 3.53
C CYS A 312 -20.51 -22.62 3.94
N ALA A 313 -19.18 -22.76 3.96
CA ALA A 313 -18.51 -23.96 4.49
C ALA A 313 -18.85 -25.26 3.75
N ARG A 314 -19.24 -25.15 2.48
CA ARG A 314 -19.48 -26.31 1.61
C ARG A 314 -18.15 -26.94 1.21
N VAL A 315 -18.14 -28.27 1.09
CA VAL A 315 -16.96 -29.03 0.67
C VAL A 315 -16.51 -28.54 -0.70
N GLY A 316 -15.21 -28.24 -0.84
CA GLY A 316 -14.62 -27.80 -2.09
C GLY A 316 -15.09 -26.44 -2.59
N MET A 317 -15.77 -25.61 -1.77
CA MET A 317 -16.29 -24.30 -2.19
C MET A 317 -15.74 -23.21 -1.26
N PRO A 318 -14.50 -22.74 -1.47
CA PRO A 318 -13.94 -21.66 -0.67
C PRO A 318 -14.65 -20.33 -0.92
N GLY A 319 -14.72 -19.48 0.11
CA GLY A 319 -15.14 -18.09 0.00
C GLY A 319 -14.17 -17.26 -0.82
N ILE A 320 -14.68 -16.20 -1.45
CA ILE A 320 -13.91 -15.24 -2.24
C ILE A 320 -13.79 -13.92 -1.46
N TYR A 321 -12.57 -13.40 -1.47
CA TYR A 321 -12.21 -12.16 -0.79
C TYR A 321 -11.55 -11.21 -1.79
N THR A 322 -11.75 -9.91 -1.62
CA THR A 322 -10.99 -8.90 -2.35
C THR A 322 -9.55 -8.89 -1.86
N ARG A 323 -8.58 -8.99 -2.77
CA ARG A 323 -7.14 -9.04 -2.50
C ARG A 323 -6.62 -7.65 -2.14
N VAL A 324 -6.41 -7.38 -0.86
CA VAL A 324 -6.10 -6.02 -0.36
C VAL A 324 -4.83 -5.44 -0.99
N SER A 325 -3.81 -6.28 -1.22
CA SER A 325 -2.55 -5.84 -1.84
C SER A 325 -2.73 -5.26 -3.25
N ALA A 326 -3.78 -5.64 -3.98
CA ALA A 326 -4.09 -5.08 -5.31
C ALA A 326 -4.66 -3.66 -5.27
N TYR A 327 -5.03 -3.17 -4.08
CA TYR A 327 -5.71 -1.88 -3.90
C TYR A 327 -4.92 -0.92 -3.00
N ILE A 328 -3.65 -1.23 -2.65
CA ILE A 328 -2.86 -0.42 -1.70
C ILE A 328 -2.76 1.04 -2.13
N ASP A 329 -2.45 1.31 -3.39
CA ASP A 329 -2.34 2.69 -3.88
C ASP A 329 -3.63 3.48 -3.67
N TRP A 330 -4.77 2.86 -4.00
CA TRP A 330 -6.08 3.47 -3.81
C TRP A 330 -6.45 3.62 -2.33
N ILE A 331 -6.16 2.59 -1.51
CA ILE A 331 -6.37 2.64 -0.05
C ILE A 331 -5.56 3.78 0.56
N GLU A 332 -4.29 3.92 0.19
CA GLU A 332 -3.41 4.97 0.70
C GLU A 332 -3.83 6.36 0.24
N GLU A 333 -4.25 6.51 -1.03
CA GLU A 333 -4.85 7.73 -1.53
C GLU A 333 -6.04 8.15 -0.65
N LYS A 334 -7.01 7.25 -0.44
CA LYS A 334 -8.22 7.53 0.35
C LYS A 334 -7.94 7.68 1.85
N MET A 335 -6.94 6.99 2.38
CA MET A 335 -6.49 7.19 3.77
C MET A 335 -5.93 8.60 3.98
N ASN A 336 -5.29 9.18 2.96
CA ASN A 336 -4.69 10.52 3.04
C ASN A 336 -5.65 11.67 2.71
N GLU A 337 -6.84 11.38 2.17
CA GLU A 337 -7.91 12.36 1.96
C GLU A 337 -8.48 12.85 3.30
N LYS A 338 -8.74 14.16 3.40
CA LYS A 338 -9.18 14.83 4.62
C LYS A 338 -10.68 14.87 4.79
#